data_AF-A0ABC9AZ40-F1
#
_entry.id   AF-A0ABC9AZ40-F1
#
_cell.length_a   1.000
_cell.length_b   1.000
_cell.length_c   1.000
_cell.angle_alpha   90.00
_cell.angle_beta   90.00
_cell.angle_gamma   90.00
#
_symmetry.space_group_name_H-M   'P 1'
#
loop_
_entity.id
_entity.type
_entity.pdbx_description
1 polymer ?
#
loop_
_entity_poly.entity_id
_entity_poly.type
_entity_poly.pdbx_seq_one_letter_code
_entity_poly.pdbx_strand_id
1 'polypeptide(L)'
;MFTMRDFLGLFVGAAVTAACFVLLLPPAQCPWGVLPAEQELGLGNATTQAADLSTNKLDKAQAATVADEDKLEGLLRAAVMADNKTVIMTFTNKAWTAPGSLQDLFLESFRVGDGTAPLLNHLIIIAVDANAYEACQRAHPLCYHLHDSAAAYTAEQVYMAKGYLEMMWRRNRFQVRVLKLGYSFVFTDMDIIWLRNPLLRVPFGADLAMSCDAYRNGAHRPYDLDRKAANSGFIYVRASDRMLEFYESWYAARVKYPGTNEQYVFDREKYVLPGRHGLLVQFVDTAYLSGFCELSKDFNKVCTVHANCLVGLKDKLEKLTEVLADWKQFRTNTTGQLTG
;
A
#
# COMPACT_ATOMS: atom_id res chain seq x y z
N MET A 1 19.55 2.18 67.05
CA MET A 1 18.82 2.12 68.33
C MET A 1 17.42 1.60 68.01
N PHE A 2 17.07 0.46 68.60
CA PHE A 2 15.87 -0.35 68.35
C PHE A 2 14.57 0.34 68.79
N THR A 3 13.45 -0.03 68.15
CA THR A 3 12.27 -0.62 68.83
C THR A 3 11.39 -1.40 67.84
N MET A 4 11.19 -2.68 68.15
CA MET A 4 10.21 -3.63 67.57
C MET A 4 8.88 -3.55 68.33
N ARG A 5 7.77 -3.85 67.64
CA ARG A 5 6.60 -4.61 68.13
C ARG A 5 5.63 -4.82 66.96
N ASP A 6 5.63 -6.01 66.36
CA ASP A 6 4.76 -7.17 66.64
C ASP A 6 3.44 -7.11 65.87
N PHE A 7 3.25 -8.02 64.90
CA PHE A 7 2.20 -9.03 65.00
C PHE A 7 2.53 -10.24 64.11
N LEU A 8 2.67 -11.38 64.79
CA LEU A 8 2.82 -12.74 64.29
C LEU A 8 1.51 -13.23 63.64
N GLY A 9 1.62 -14.09 62.63
CA GLY A 9 0.47 -14.82 62.07
C GLY A 9 0.90 -15.94 61.13
N LEU A 10 1.34 -17.03 61.74
CA LEU A 10 1.80 -18.30 61.16
C LEU A 10 0.69 -19.01 60.35
N PHE A 11 1.02 -19.57 59.17
CA PHE A 11 0.51 -20.89 58.75
C PHE A 11 1.58 -21.64 57.92
N VAL A 12 2.05 -22.73 58.53
CA VAL A 12 2.71 -23.92 57.96
C VAL A 12 1.69 -24.61 57.03
N GLY A 13 1.97 -25.28 55.92
CA GLY A 13 3.17 -25.76 55.24
C GLY A 13 2.70 -26.85 54.23
N ALA A 14 3.50 -27.16 53.22
CA ALA A 14 3.63 -28.48 52.58
C ALA A 14 4.37 -28.35 51.23
N ALA A 15 5.49 -29.05 51.15
CA ALA A 15 6.31 -29.20 49.96
C ALA A 15 5.74 -30.27 49.02
N VAL A 16 5.82 -30.05 47.70
CA VAL A 16 6.08 -31.11 46.71
C VAL A 16 6.82 -30.51 45.52
N THR A 17 8.08 -30.89 45.37
CA THR A 17 8.87 -30.80 44.14
C THR A 17 8.30 -31.75 43.09
N ALA A 18 7.90 -31.23 41.94
CA ALA A 18 7.61 -32.03 40.75
C ALA A 18 8.39 -31.47 39.55
N ALA A 19 9.42 -32.20 39.15
CA ALA A 19 10.12 -32.02 37.89
C ALA A 19 9.19 -32.44 36.75
N CYS A 20 8.84 -31.53 35.85
CA CYS A 20 8.12 -31.86 34.62
C CYS A 20 9.11 -31.94 33.45
N PHE A 21 9.29 -33.17 32.96
CA PHE A 21 9.87 -33.49 31.67
C PHE A 21 9.12 -32.75 30.55
N VAL A 22 9.80 -31.86 29.83
CA VAL A 22 9.30 -31.33 28.55
C VAL A 22 9.61 -32.39 27.49
N LEU A 23 8.63 -33.24 27.20
CA LEU A 23 8.63 -34.09 26.01
C LEU A 23 8.40 -33.19 24.79
N LEU A 24 9.43 -33.06 23.96
CA LEU A 24 9.35 -32.54 22.60
C LEU A 24 8.54 -33.53 21.75
N LEU A 25 7.26 -33.23 21.53
CA LEU A 25 6.45 -33.88 20.50
C LEU A 25 6.44 -33.02 19.23
N PRO A 26 6.92 -33.51 18.08
CA PRO A 26 6.75 -32.84 16.80
C PRO A 26 5.30 -32.96 16.32
N PRO A 27 4.69 -31.92 15.73
CA PRO A 27 3.38 -32.05 15.12
C PRO A 27 3.46 -32.87 13.81
N ALA A 28 2.69 -33.95 13.84
CA ALA A 28 2.14 -34.79 12.79
C ALA A 28 2.47 -34.47 11.31
N GLN A 29 3.06 -35.46 10.63
CA GLN A 29 3.07 -35.59 9.18
C GLN A 29 1.68 -36.07 8.71
N CYS A 30 1.06 -35.33 7.79
CA CYS A 30 -0.14 -35.79 7.07
C CYS A 30 0.25 -36.77 5.94
N PRO A 31 -0.55 -37.82 5.70
CA PRO A 31 -0.22 -38.90 4.77
C PRO A 31 -0.89 -38.68 3.41
N TRP A 32 -0.12 -38.34 2.37
CA TRP A 32 -0.57 -38.49 0.98
C TRP A 32 0.55 -39.14 0.18
N GLY A 33 0.39 -40.44 -0.07
CA GLY A 33 1.25 -41.21 -0.94
C GLY A 33 1.00 -40.84 -2.40
N VAL A 34 2.09 -40.82 -3.18
CA VAL A 34 2.06 -40.96 -4.63
C VAL A 34 3.19 -41.93 -4.98
N LEU A 35 2.81 -43.09 -5.53
CA LEU A 35 3.73 -44.07 -6.10
C LEU A 35 4.32 -43.52 -7.42
N PRO A 36 5.55 -43.93 -7.80
CA PRO A 36 6.14 -43.56 -9.08
C PRO A 36 5.59 -44.46 -10.21
N ALA A 37 5.36 -43.87 -11.38
CA ALA A 37 5.16 -44.62 -12.61
C ALA A 37 6.36 -44.40 -13.52
N GLU A 38 7.09 -45.48 -13.80
CA GLU A 38 8.11 -45.55 -14.85
C GLU A 38 7.44 -45.66 -16.24
N GLN A 39 7.92 -44.80 -17.13
CA GLN A 39 8.39 -45.03 -18.52
C GLN A 39 7.66 -46.02 -19.45
N GLU A 40 7.27 -45.51 -20.63
CA GLU A 40 7.35 -46.25 -21.91
C GLU A 40 7.61 -45.25 -23.05
N LEU A 41 8.57 -45.59 -23.90
CA LEU A 41 9.00 -44.85 -25.09
C LEU A 41 8.06 -45.14 -26.26
N GLY A 42 7.52 -44.09 -26.89
CA GLY A 42 6.84 -44.16 -28.17
C GLY A 42 7.46 -43.20 -29.19
N LEU A 43 8.36 -43.72 -30.04
CA LEU A 43 8.85 -43.05 -31.24
C LEU A 43 7.70 -42.88 -32.25
N GLY A 44 7.32 -41.63 -32.54
CA GLY A 44 6.39 -41.29 -33.61
C GLY A 44 6.73 -39.92 -34.20
N ASN A 45 7.18 -39.90 -35.45
CA ASN A 45 7.54 -38.71 -36.21
C ASN A 45 6.37 -37.74 -36.36
N ALA A 46 6.50 -36.53 -35.81
CA ALA A 46 5.65 -35.37 -36.13
C ALA A 46 6.42 -34.06 -35.91
N THR A 47 7.58 -33.90 -36.56
CA THR A 47 8.31 -32.63 -36.59
C THR A 47 7.89 -31.84 -37.82
N THR A 48 7.00 -30.86 -37.63
CA THR A 48 6.99 -29.55 -38.35
C THR A 48 5.85 -28.61 -37.97
N GLN A 49 4.85 -29.02 -37.16
CA GLN A 49 3.76 -28.11 -36.71
C GLN A 49 3.89 -27.61 -35.26
N ALA A 50 4.71 -28.23 -34.40
CA ALA A 50 4.83 -27.82 -33.00
C ALA A 50 5.67 -26.55 -32.78
N ALA A 51 6.62 -26.25 -33.68
CA ALA A 51 7.45 -25.04 -33.58
C ALA A 51 6.67 -23.77 -33.95
N ASP A 52 5.80 -23.85 -34.96
CA ASP A 52 5.03 -22.71 -35.49
C ASP A 52 3.87 -22.29 -34.56
N LEU A 53 3.26 -23.22 -33.82
CA LEU A 53 2.28 -22.89 -32.78
C LEU A 53 2.91 -22.26 -31.52
N SER A 54 4.18 -22.57 -31.25
CA SER A 54 4.91 -22.02 -30.11
C SER A 54 5.36 -20.58 -30.38
N THR A 55 5.93 -20.32 -31.57
CA THR A 55 6.31 -18.98 -32.02
C THR A 55 5.09 -18.06 -32.12
N ASN A 56 4.00 -18.51 -32.74
CA ASN A 56 2.76 -17.71 -32.82
C ASN A 56 2.14 -17.35 -31.46
N LYS A 57 2.32 -18.19 -30.43
CA LYS A 57 1.87 -17.88 -29.06
C LYS A 57 2.80 -16.89 -28.36
N LEU A 58 4.11 -17.04 -28.53
CA LEU A 58 5.12 -16.11 -27.98
C LEU A 58 5.00 -14.74 -28.63
N ASP A 59 4.83 -14.67 -29.95
CA ASP A 59 4.68 -13.41 -30.70
C ASP A 59 3.38 -12.69 -30.32
N LYS A 60 2.27 -13.41 -30.13
CA LYS A 60 1.01 -12.84 -29.65
C LYS A 60 1.10 -12.35 -28.20
N ALA A 61 1.79 -13.09 -27.33
CA ALA A 61 2.01 -12.67 -25.95
C ALA A 61 2.89 -11.41 -25.89
N GLN A 62 3.97 -11.38 -26.67
CA GLN A 62 4.86 -10.22 -26.79
C GLN A 62 4.12 -9.00 -27.36
N ALA A 63 3.30 -9.18 -28.39
CA ALA A 63 2.48 -8.09 -28.94
C ALA A 63 1.46 -7.56 -27.94
N ALA A 64 0.84 -8.45 -27.14
CA ALA A 64 -0.08 -8.05 -26.08
C ALA A 64 0.62 -7.28 -24.94
N THR A 65 1.84 -7.68 -24.55
CA THR A 65 2.60 -6.95 -23.53
C THR A 65 3.04 -5.57 -24.02
N VAL A 66 3.48 -5.45 -25.28
CA VAL A 66 3.81 -4.14 -25.88
C VAL A 66 2.58 -3.24 -25.93
N ALA A 67 1.44 -3.74 -26.40
CA ALA A 67 0.21 -2.97 -26.44
C ALA A 67 -0.28 -2.51 -25.04
N ASP A 68 -0.07 -3.34 -24.02
CA ASP A 68 -0.39 -2.99 -22.63
C ASP A 68 0.55 -1.89 -22.07
N GLU A 69 1.85 -1.96 -22.38
CA GLU A 69 2.80 -0.90 -22.02
C GLU A 69 2.50 0.41 -22.72
N ASP A 70 2.19 0.39 -24.02
CA ASP A 70 1.79 1.58 -24.78
C ASP A 70 0.53 2.23 -24.19
N LYS A 71 -0.45 1.41 -23.78
CA LYS A 71 -1.67 1.88 -23.10
C LYS A 71 -1.35 2.55 -21.77
N LEU A 72 -0.47 1.94 -20.97
CA LEU A 72 -0.04 2.51 -19.69
C LEU A 72 0.69 3.85 -19.91
N GLU A 73 1.64 3.90 -20.84
CA GLU A 73 2.38 5.14 -21.14
C GLU A 73 1.45 6.24 -21.66
N GLY A 74 0.47 5.90 -22.50
CA GLY A 74 -0.56 6.83 -22.96
C GLY A 74 -1.36 7.46 -21.80
N LEU A 75 -1.77 6.65 -20.81
CA LEU A 75 -2.45 7.15 -19.62
C LEU A 75 -1.56 8.01 -18.74
N LEU A 76 -0.30 7.61 -18.52
CA LEU A 76 0.67 8.39 -17.76
C LEU A 76 0.90 9.77 -18.39
N ARG A 77 1.03 9.82 -19.72
CA ARG A 77 1.16 11.07 -20.48
C ARG A 77 -0.06 11.97 -20.33
N ALA A 78 -1.27 11.40 -20.31
CA ALA A 78 -2.51 12.16 -20.16
C ALA A 78 -2.72 12.68 -18.72
N ALA A 79 -2.18 11.99 -17.72
CA ALA A 79 -2.34 12.31 -16.31
C ALA A 79 -1.22 13.22 -15.74
N VAL A 80 -0.18 13.52 -16.52
CA VAL A 80 1.01 14.16 -15.98
C VAL A 80 0.73 15.57 -15.43
N MET A 81 1.32 15.88 -14.29
CA MET A 81 1.26 17.20 -13.67
C MET A 81 2.12 18.23 -14.42
N ALA A 82 2.06 19.49 -13.98
CA ALA A 82 2.77 20.61 -14.61
C ALA A 82 4.32 20.47 -14.65
N ASP A 83 4.89 19.55 -13.87
CA ASP A 83 6.32 19.21 -13.91
C ASP A 83 6.68 18.23 -15.06
N ASN A 84 5.70 17.84 -15.88
CA ASN A 84 5.79 16.87 -16.96
C ASN A 84 6.36 15.51 -16.53
N LYS A 85 6.27 15.15 -15.24
CA LYS A 85 6.73 13.86 -14.73
C LYS A 85 5.83 13.19 -13.71
N THR A 86 5.19 13.95 -12.83
CA THR A 86 4.48 13.38 -11.69
C THR A 86 3.05 13.03 -12.06
N VAL A 87 2.60 11.83 -11.69
CA VAL A 87 1.19 11.41 -11.73
C VAL A 87 0.69 11.06 -10.32
N ILE A 88 -0.61 11.06 -10.10
CA ILE A 88 -1.21 10.50 -8.89
C ILE A 88 -1.81 9.15 -9.26
N MET A 89 -1.66 8.14 -8.42
CA MET A 89 -2.25 6.84 -8.69
C MET A 89 -2.74 6.12 -7.44
N THR A 90 -3.78 5.32 -7.63
CA THR A 90 -4.38 4.49 -6.58
C THR A 90 -4.75 3.12 -7.13
N PHE A 91 -4.96 2.15 -6.24
CA PHE A 91 -5.39 0.81 -6.59
C PHE A 91 -6.81 0.57 -6.08
N THR A 92 -7.60 -0.14 -6.87
CA THR A 92 -8.96 -0.51 -6.53
C THR A 92 -9.26 -1.96 -6.91
N ASN A 93 -10.24 -2.54 -6.22
CA ASN A 93 -10.79 -3.86 -6.52
C ASN A 93 -12.30 -3.85 -6.28
N LYS A 94 -13.00 -4.91 -6.69
CA LYS A 94 -14.46 -5.02 -6.63
C LYS A 94 -15.09 -4.62 -5.29
N ALA A 95 -14.44 -4.94 -4.16
CA ALA A 95 -14.99 -4.63 -2.84
C ALA A 95 -15.03 -3.12 -2.56
N TRP A 96 -14.18 -2.34 -3.23
CA TRP A 96 -13.99 -0.90 -3.03
C TRP A 96 -14.75 -0.05 -4.05
N THR A 97 -15.47 -0.69 -4.99
CA THR A 97 -16.13 -0.01 -6.11
C THR A 97 -17.65 -0.20 -6.14
N ALA A 98 -18.25 -0.74 -5.07
CA ALA A 98 -19.71 -0.77 -4.97
C ALA A 98 -20.29 0.65 -4.88
N PRO A 99 -21.53 0.92 -5.32
CA PRO A 99 -22.14 2.23 -5.12
C PRO A 99 -22.16 2.63 -3.63
N GLY A 100 -21.73 3.85 -3.32
CA GLY A 100 -21.59 4.36 -1.96
C GLY A 100 -20.37 3.82 -1.19
N SER A 101 -19.41 3.20 -1.88
CA SER A 101 -18.21 2.61 -1.25
C SER A 101 -17.07 3.62 -1.11
N LEU A 102 -15.90 3.13 -0.68
CA LEU A 102 -14.71 3.93 -0.47
C LEU A 102 -14.24 4.65 -1.74
N GLN A 103 -14.42 4.10 -2.95
CA GLN A 103 -14.05 4.81 -4.18
C GLN A 103 -14.88 6.09 -4.38
N ASP A 104 -16.18 6.03 -4.09
CA ASP A 104 -17.06 7.20 -4.22
C ASP A 104 -16.65 8.29 -3.22
N LEU A 105 -16.40 7.87 -1.98
CA LEU A 105 -15.96 8.77 -0.90
C LEU A 105 -14.57 9.37 -1.18
N PHE A 106 -13.64 8.56 -1.70
CA PHE A 106 -12.31 8.99 -2.12
C PHE A 106 -12.41 10.07 -3.20
N LEU A 107 -13.15 9.83 -4.28
CA LEU A 107 -13.33 10.80 -5.36
C LEU A 107 -14.08 12.05 -4.91
N GLU A 108 -15.08 11.90 -4.04
CA GLU A 108 -15.79 13.04 -3.44
C GLU A 108 -14.84 13.91 -2.62
N SER A 109 -13.92 13.32 -1.85
CA SER A 109 -12.97 14.08 -1.05
C SER A 109 -12.11 15.03 -1.89
N PHE A 110 -11.63 14.58 -3.05
CA PHE A 110 -10.94 15.47 -4.00
C PHE A 110 -11.83 16.62 -4.46
N ARG A 111 -13.12 16.38 -4.74
CA ARG A 111 -14.03 17.41 -5.25
C ARG A 111 -14.33 18.49 -4.20
N VAL A 112 -14.42 18.12 -2.92
CA VAL A 112 -14.80 19.04 -1.83
C VAL A 112 -13.61 19.53 -1.00
N GLY A 113 -12.41 19.00 -1.22
CA GLY A 113 -11.19 19.45 -0.56
C GLY A 113 -10.71 20.81 -1.08
N ASP A 114 -9.87 21.47 -0.30
CA ASP A 114 -9.36 22.80 -0.63
C ASP A 114 -8.20 22.72 -1.64
N GLY A 115 -8.48 23.11 -2.88
CA GLY A 115 -7.51 23.07 -3.98
C GLY A 115 -7.15 21.67 -4.46
N THR A 116 -7.94 20.65 -4.14
CA THR A 116 -7.69 19.25 -4.53
C THR A 116 -8.46 18.82 -5.78
N ALA A 117 -9.57 19.46 -6.13
CA ALA A 117 -10.40 19.06 -7.27
C ALA A 117 -9.63 18.98 -8.61
N PRO A 118 -8.73 19.92 -8.96
CA PRO A 118 -7.93 19.81 -10.17
C PRO A 118 -6.99 18.61 -10.21
N LEU A 119 -6.62 18.04 -9.05
CA LEU A 119 -5.74 16.88 -8.95
C LEU A 119 -6.40 15.60 -9.50
N LEU A 120 -7.73 15.56 -9.64
CA LEU A 120 -8.42 14.45 -10.30
C LEU A 120 -7.98 14.29 -11.77
N ASN A 121 -7.60 15.37 -12.45
CA ASN A 121 -7.07 15.28 -13.81
C ASN A 121 -5.73 14.53 -13.89
N HIS A 122 -5.07 14.34 -12.74
CA HIS A 122 -3.78 13.69 -12.62
C HIS A 122 -3.85 12.32 -11.93
N LEU A 123 -5.06 11.90 -11.53
CA LEU A 123 -5.29 10.64 -10.85
C LEU A 123 -5.47 9.52 -11.87
N ILE A 124 -4.70 8.44 -11.76
CA ILE A 124 -4.92 7.17 -12.46
C ILE A 124 -5.41 6.14 -11.45
N ILE A 125 -6.52 5.48 -11.76
CA ILE A 125 -7.05 4.40 -10.91
C ILE A 125 -6.71 3.07 -11.58
N ILE A 126 -5.90 2.28 -10.87
CA ILE A 126 -5.50 0.94 -11.29
C ILE A 126 -6.50 -0.07 -10.72
N ALA A 127 -7.30 -0.66 -11.60
CA ALA A 127 -8.24 -1.71 -11.25
C ALA A 127 -7.57 -3.08 -11.40
N VAL A 128 -7.61 -3.89 -10.33
CA VAL A 128 -7.02 -5.24 -10.33
C VAL A 128 -7.98 -6.34 -10.78
N ASP A 129 -9.23 -5.99 -11.05
CA ASP A 129 -10.24 -6.90 -11.61
C ASP A 129 -11.23 -6.16 -12.53
N ALA A 130 -11.92 -6.91 -13.37
CA ALA A 130 -12.80 -6.37 -14.40
C ALA A 130 -13.98 -5.57 -13.84
N ASN A 131 -14.57 -5.99 -12.70
CA ASN A 131 -15.71 -5.27 -12.12
C ASN A 131 -15.25 -3.90 -11.61
N ALA A 132 -14.09 -3.87 -10.97
CA ALA A 132 -13.47 -2.63 -10.51
C ALA A 132 -13.09 -1.71 -11.67
N TYR A 133 -12.63 -2.28 -12.79
CA TYR A 133 -12.30 -1.50 -13.98
C TYR A 133 -13.55 -0.87 -14.61
N GLU A 134 -14.62 -1.63 -14.80
CA GLU A 134 -15.89 -1.09 -15.29
C GLU A 134 -16.46 -0.02 -14.36
N ALA A 135 -16.38 -0.25 -13.05
CA ALA A 135 -16.83 0.73 -12.06
C ALA A 135 -15.97 2.00 -12.08
N CYS A 136 -14.65 1.86 -12.22
CA CYS A 136 -13.75 2.98 -12.43
C CYS A 136 -14.16 3.79 -13.65
N GLN A 137 -14.38 3.15 -14.81
CA GLN A 137 -14.71 3.84 -16.06
C GLN A 137 -16.01 4.65 -15.99
N ARG A 138 -16.95 4.25 -15.11
CA ARG A 138 -18.17 5.02 -14.84
C ARG A 138 -17.93 6.24 -13.95
N ALA A 139 -16.92 6.19 -13.08
CA ALA A 139 -16.66 7.21 -12.07
C ALA A 139 -15.53 8.18 -12.42
N HIS A 140 -14.58 7.76 -13.27
CA HIS A 140 -13.32 8.46 -13.53
C HIS A 140 -12.79 8.17 -14.95
N PRO A 141 -12.23 9.17 -15.67
CA PRO A 141 -11.77 8.96 -17.05
C PRO A 141 -10.44 8.20 -17.18
N LEU A 142 -9.56 8.25 -16.18
CA LEU A 142 -8.20 7.69 -16.25
C LEU A 142 -8.13 6.38 -15.48
N CYS A 143 -8.63 5.31 -16.11
CA CYS A 143 -8.65 3.96 -15.55
C CYS A 143 -7.68 3.05 -16.29
N TYR A 144 -6.91 2.28 -15.54
CA TYR A 144 -6.04 1.23 -16.08
C TYR A 144 -6.46 -0.13 -15.52
N HIS A 145 -6.66 -1.11 -16.41
CA HIS A 145 -6.96 -2.48 -16.00
C HIS A 145 -5.65 -3.25 -15.92
N LEU A 146 -5.29 -3.70 -14.73
CA LEU A 146 -4.08 -4.50 -14.53
C LEU A 146 -4.36 -5.97 -14.89
N HIS A 147 -4.08 -6.32 -16.15
CA HIS A 147 -4.27 -7.66 -16.69
C HIS A 147 -3.07 -8.60 -16.39
N ASP A 148 -3.32 -9.70 -15.65
CA ASP A 148 -2.54 -10.96 -15.54
C ASP A 148 -1.10 -10.96 -14.96
N SER A 149 -0.55 -12.04 -14.34
CA SER A 149 -0.45 -13.43 -14.83
C SER A 149 -0.37 -14.58 -13.78
N ALA A 150 -0.94 -14.46 -12.56
CA ALA A 150 -1.14 -15.62 -11.68
C ALA A 150 -2.22 -15.33 -10.63
N ALA A 151 -3.32 -16.08 -10.67
CA ALA A 151 -4.43 -16.09 -9.70
C ALA A 151 -5.29 -14.81 -9.61
N ALA A 152 -6.56 -15.00 -10.00
CA ALA A 152 -7.69 -14.10 -9.77
C ALA A 152 -8.10 -14.16 -8.29
N TYR A 153 -8.22 -13.01 -7.64
CA TYR A 153 -8.69 -12.90 -6.26
C TYR A 153 -9.85 -11.90 -6.21
N THR A 154 -11.07 -12.42 -6.22
CA THR A 154 -12.34 -11.69 -6.41
C THR A 154 -13.07 -11.36 -5.10
N ALA A 155 -12.37 -11.34 -3.95
CA ALA A 155 -12.96 -11.16 -2.63
C ALA A 155 -12.18 -10.16 -1.74
N GLU A 156 -12.86 -9.61 -0.71
CA GLU A 156 -12.23 -8.83 0.37
C GLU A 156 -11.07 -9.64 0.96
N GLN A 157 -9.86 -9.08 0.89
CA GLN A 157 -8.66 -9.78 1.35
C GLN A 157 -8.44 -9.46 2.83
N VAL A 158 -8.47 -10.49 3.68
CA VAL A 158 -8.11 -10.37 5.09
C VAL A 158 -6.65 -9.91 5.18
N TYR A 159 -6.38 -8.90 6.00
CA TYR A 159 -5.05 -8.38 6.26
C TYR A 159 -4.06 -9.52 6.58
N MET A 160 -2.89 -9.52 5.92
CA MET A 160 -1.82 -10.55 6.00
C MET A 160 -2.14 -11.93 5.39
N ALA A 161 -3.32 -12.15 4.80
CA ALA A 161 -3.58 -13.38 4.04
C ALA A 161 -2.69 -13.47 2.79
N LYS A 162 -2.46 -14.70 2.28
CA LYS A 162 -1.61 -14.93 1.10
C LYS A 162 -2.02 -14.06 -0.11
N GLY A 163 -3.33 -13.95 -0.38
CA GLY A 163 -3.85 -13.11 -1.46
C GLY A 163 -3.61 -11.61 -1.24
N TYR A 164 -3.70 -11.12 0.01
CA TYR A 164 -3.36 -9.74 0.37
C TYR A 164 -1.88 -9.44 0.11
N LEU A 165 -0.97 -10.33 0.56
CA LEU A 165 0.47 -10.16 0.40
C LEU A 165 0.89 -10.16 -1.08
N GLU A 166 0.32 -11.05 -1.90
CA GLU A 166 0.58 -11.05 -3.34
C GLU A 166 0.08 -9.77 -4.01
N MET A 167 -1.10 -9.26 -3.64
CA MET A 167 -1.64 -7.99 -4.15
C MET A 167 -0.75 -6.79 -3.80
N MET A 168 -0.29 -6.75 -2.56
CA MET A 168 0.59 -5.72 -2.01
C MET A 168 1.94 -5.66 -2.74
N TRP A 169 2.54 -6.82 -3.01
CA TRP A 169 3.74 -6.90 -3.84
C TRP A 169 3.49 -6.62 -5.33
N ARG A 170 2.28 -6.86 -5.86
CA ARG A 170 1.90 -6.42 -7.22
C ARG A 170 1.86 -4.91 -7.34
N ARG A 171 1.37 -4.20 -6.31
CA ARG A 171 1.42 -2.73 -6.25
C ARG A 171 2.85 -2.23 -6.39
N ASN A 172 3.79 -2.81 -5.64
CA ASN A 172 5.22 -2.49 -5.76
C ASN A 172 5.76 -2.76 -7.19
N ARG A 173 5.40 -3.90 -7.80
CA ARG A 173 5.82 -4.21 -9.19
C ARG A 173 5.22 -3.28 -10.23
N PHE A 174 4.00 -2.81 -10.04
CA PHE A 174 3.41 -1.80 -10.92
C PHE A 174 4.13 -0.45 -10.78
N GLN A 175 4.46 -0.04 -9.54
CA GLN A 175 5.27 1.15 -9.28
C GLN A 175 6.62 1.08 -10.01
N VAL A 176 7.27 -0.09 -10.06
CA VAL A 176 8.47 -0.33 -10.88
C VAL A 176 8.22 -0.08 -12.38
N ARG A 177 7.09 -0.52 -12.94
CA ARG A 177 6.75 -0.27 -14.34
C ARG A 177 6.64 1.23 -14.65
N VAL A 178 5.99 1.99 -13.76
CA VAL A 178 5.88 3.45 -13.88
C VAL A 178 7.26 4.13 -13.83
N LEU A 179 8.15 3.68 -12.94
CA LEU A 179 9.53 4.19 -12.86
C LEU A 179 10.35 3.87 -14.11
N LYS A 180 10.20 2.68 -14.70
CA LYS A 180 10.87 2.29 -15.96
C LYS A 180 10.46 3.18 -17.13
N LEU A 181 9.22 3.66 -17.13
CA LEU A 181 8.70 4.62 -18.10
C LEU A 181 9.13 6.07 -17.80
N GLY A 182 9.88 6.31 -16.72
CA GLY A 182 10.46 7.61 -16.38
C GLY A 182 9.54 8.56 -15.61
N TYR A 183 8.38 8.10 -15.14
CA TYR A 183 7.39 8.91 -14.43
C TYR A 183 7.60 8.88 -12.91
N SER A 184 7.57 10.06 -12.29
CA SER A 184 7.43 10.21 -10.85
C SER A 184 5.97 9.95 -10.46
N PHE A 185 5.71 9.60 -9.21
CA PHE A 185 4.33 9.37 -8.79
C PHE A 185 4.05 9.74 -7.34
N VAL A 186 2.78 10.05 -7.07
CA VAL A 186 2.17 9.92 -5.76
C VAL A 186 1.29 8.68 -5.78
N PHE A 187 1.57 7.73 -4.90
CA PHE A 187 0.67 6.66 -4.58
C PHE A 187 -0.21 7.05 -3.38
N THR A 188 -1.50 6.77 -3.47
CA THR A 188 -2.46 6.93 -2.36
C THR A 188 -3.37 5.70 -2.27
N ASP A 189 -3.57 5.16 -1.07
CA ASP A 189 -4.60 4.15 -0.82
C ASP A 189 -6.00 4.77 -0.99
N MET A 190 -6.98 3.92 -1.31
CA MET A 190 -8.36 4.32 -1.59
C MET A 190 -9.14 4.69 -0.32
N ASP A 191 -8.67 4.30 0.86
CA ASP A 191 -9.20 4.69 2.17
C ASP A 191 -8.48 5.92 2.75
N ILE A 192 -8.11 6.85 1.88
CA ILE A 192 -7.53 8.15 2.25
C ILE A 192 -8.43 9.28 1.76
N ILE A 193 -8.85 10.14 2.68
CA ILE A 193 -9.62 11.35 2.38
C ILE A 193 -8.66 12.51 2.10
N TRP A 194 -8.86 13.20 0.99
CA TRP A 194 -8.04 14.34 0.56
C TRP A 194 -8.73 15.68 0.89
N LEU A 195 -8.25 16.36 1.92
CA LEU A 195 -8.81 17.62 2.43
C LEU A 195 -8.09 18.85 1.87
N ARG A 196 -6.78 18.75 1.61
CA ARG A 196 -5.94 19.80 0.99
C ARG A 196 -4.88 19.15 0.12
N ASN A 197 -4.22 19.92 -0.74
CA ASN A 197 -3.14 19.41 -1.57
C ASN A 197 -1.91 18.95 -0.71
N PRO A 198 -1.64 17.64 -0.57
CA PRO A 198 -0.54 17.13 0.24
C PRO A 198 0.83 17.29 -0.44
N LEU A 199 0.88 17.55 -1.75
CA LEU A 199 2.14 17.76 -2.48
C LEU A 199 2.90 18.99 -1.98
N LEU A 200 2.18 19.97 -1.42
CA LEU A 200 2.78 21.15 -0.78
C LEU A 200 3.55 20.81 0.50
N ARG A 201 3.41 19.58 1.01
CA ARG A 201 4.09 19.05 2.20
C ARG A 201 5.21 18.07 1.85
N VAL A 202 5.36 17.72 0.57
CA VAL A 202 6.48 16.92 0.08
C VAL A 202 7.74 17.78 0.12
N PRO A 203 8.79 17.37 0.85
CA PRO A 203 10.04 18.13 0.91
C PRO A 203 10.72 18.21 -0.46
N PHE A 204 11.10 19.40 -0.91
CA PHE A 204 11.68 19.62 -2.24
C PHE A 204 12.90 18.72 -2.55
N GLY A 205 13.73 18.43 -1.55
CA GLY A 205 14.91 17.58 -1.73
C GLY A 205 14.63 16.07 -1.75
N ALA A 206 13.48 15.62 -1.25
CA ALA A 206 13.22 14.19 -1.03
C ALA A 206 13.11 13.42 -2.36
N ASP A 207 13.80 12.28 -2.42
CA ASP A 207 13.61 11.31 -3.50
C ASP A 207 12.38 10.44 -3.23
N LEU A 208 12.09 10.18 -1.95
CA LEU A 208 10.88 9.50 -1.49
C LEU A 208 10.34 10.20 -0.24
N ALA A 209 9.05 10.54 -0.26
CA ALA A 209 8.35 11.07 0.90
C ALA A 209 7.14 10.19 1.24
N MET A 210 6.99 9.74 2.48
CA MET A 210 6.01 8.72 2.87
C MET A 210 5.20 9.15 4.10
N SER A 211 3.96 8.70 4.22
CA SER A 211 3.19 8.79 5.47
C SER A 211 3.75 7.88 6.58
N CYS A 212 3.35 8.11 7.83
CA CYS A 212 3.69 7.21 8.93
C CYS A 212 2.51 7.03 9.89
N ASP A 213 2.46 5.87 10.54
CA ASP A 213 1.44 5.58 11.57
C ASP A 213 1.72 6.30 12.89
N ALA A 214 2.96 6.70 13.12
CA ALA A 214 3.37 7.49 14.27
C ALA A 214 4.57 8.38 13.92
N TYR A 215 4.49 9.68 14.18
CA TYR A 215 5.55 10.67 13.97
C TYR A 215 6.20 11.09 15.30
N ARG A 216 6.85 10.16 15.99
CA ARG A 216 7.39 10.43 17.33
C ARG A 216 8.58 11.39 17.28
N ASN A 217 8.71 12.20 18.34
CA ASN A 217 9.72 13.27 18.54
C ASN A 217 9.61 14.53 17.66
N GLY A 218 8.51 14.71 16.93
CA GLY A 218 8.17 15.98 16.27
C GLY A 218 9.09 16.39 15.12
N ALA A 219 8.74 17.50 14.46
CA ALA A 219 9.34 17.97 13.20
C ALA A 219 10.82 18.41 13.29
N HIS A 220 11.43 18.38 14.47
CA HIS A 220 12.80 18.85 14.69
C HIS A 220 13.88 17.92 14.12
N ARG A 221 13.52 16.70 13.70
CA ARG A 221 14.43 15.73 13.08
C ARG A 221 13.75 15.05 11.87
N PRO A 222 13.58 15.76 10.75
CA PRO A 222 12.84 15.23 9.60
C PRO A 222 13.55 14.04 8.92
N TYR A 223 14.86 13.92 9.07
CA TYR A 223 15.69 12.83 8.54
C TYR A 223 15.85 11.64 9.50
N ASP A 224 15.31 11.72 10.71
CA ASP A 224 15.35 10.62 11.68
C ASP A 224 14.24 9.61 11.36
N LEU A 225 14.64 8.47 10.79
CA LEU A 225 13.73 7.39 10.42
C LEU A 225 13.38 6.47 11.60
N ASP A 226 14.14 6.50 12.72
CA ASP A 226 13.97 5.60 13.89
C ASP A 226 12.62 5.72 14.56
N ARG A 227 12.09 6.93 14.57
CA ARG A 227 10.93 7.26 15.38
C ARG A 227 9.64 7.34 14.56
N LYS A 228 9.68 6.84 13.33
CA LYS A 228 8.61 6.98 12.35
C LYS A 228 8.22 5.61 11.82
N ALA A 229 7.03 5.15 12.19
CA ALA A 229 6.51 3.85 11.77
C ALA A 229 5.99 3.95 10.33
N ALA A 230 6.64 3.30 9.38
CA ALA A 230 6.35 3.52 7.97
C ALA A 230 4.91 3.18 7.60
N ASN A 231 4.24 4.05 6.84
CA ASN A 231 2.92 3.81 6.28
C ASN A 231 2.95 4.02 4.76
N SER A 232 2.65 2.95 4.03
CA SER A 232 2.70 2.90 2.56
C SER A 232 1.44 3.42 1.87
N GLY A 233 0.47 3.91 2.64
CA GLY A 233 -0.80 4.41 2.12
C GLY A 233 -0.67 5.74 1.40
N PHE A 234 0.30 6.59 1.75
CA PHE A 234 0.69 7.74 0.92
C PHE A 234 2.20 7.74 0.69
N ILE A 235 2.62 7.73 -0.58
CA ILE A 235 4.04 7.77 -0.96
C ILE A 235 4.21 8.68 -2.19
N TYR A 236 5.03 9.72 -2.07
CA TYR A 236 5.63 10.41 -3.21
C TYR A 236 6.97 9.77 -3.57
N VAL A 237 7.21 9.57 -4.87
CA VAL A 237 8.44 8.99 -5.41
C VAL A 237 8.90 9.77 -6.63
N ARG A 238 10.15 10.21 -6.61
CA ARG A 238 10.83 10.84 -7.74
C ARG A 238 11.49 9.79 -8.64
N ALA A 239 11.16 9.81 -9.94
CA ALA A 239 11.81 8.95 -10.91
C ALA A 239 13.31 9.27 -11.07
N SER A 240 14.12 8.23 -10.95
CA SER A 240 15.56 8.22 -11.27
C SER A 240 16.04 6.77 -11.36
N ASP A 241 17.17 6.53 -12.02
CA ASP A 241 17.76 5.18 -12.10
C ASP A 241 18.04 4.59 -10.71
N ARG A 242 18.54 5.42 -9.79
CA ARG A 242 18.75 5.03 -8.37
C ARG A 242 17.45 4.62 -7.68
N MET A 243 16.35 5.31 -7.96
CA MET A 243 15.04 4.97 -7.40
C MET A 243 14.52 3.64 -7.96
N LEU A 244 14.72 3.39 -9.25
CA LEU A 244 14.35 2.12 -9.89
C LEU A 244 15.13 0.95 -9.26
N GLU A 245 16.45 1.09 -9.09
CA GLU A 245 17.29 0.08 -8.44
C GLU A 245 16.91 -0.15 -6.97
N PHE A 246 16.54 0.93 -6.26
CA PHE A 246 16.02 0.84 -4.90
C PHE A 246 14.72 0.04 -4.84
N TYR A 247 13.77 0.30 -5.73
CA TYR A 247 12.50 -0.42 -5.78
C TYR A 247 12.67 -1.92 -6.08
N GLU A 248 13.57 -2.28 -7.00
CA GLU A 248 13.92 -3.69 -7.27
C GLU A 248 14.62 -4.33 -6.05
N SER A 249 15.48 -3.58 -5.33
CA SER A 249 16.12 -4.04 -4.09
C SER A 249 15.12 -4.23 -2.95
N TRP A 250 14.15 -3.32 -2.82
CA TRP A 250 13.08 -3.41 -1.83
C TRP A 250 12.19 -4.63 -2.11
N TYR A 251 11.84 -4.88 -3.37
CA TYR A 251 11.16 -6.10 -3.78
C TYR A 251 11.96 -7.35 -3.40
N ALA A 252 13.27 -7.39 -3.71
CA ALA A 252 14.13 -8.51 -3.40
C ALA A 252 14.28 -8.78 -1.88
N ALA A 253 14.25 -7.72 -1.05
CA ALA A 253 14.38 -7.84 0.40
C ALA A 253 13.26 -8.66 1.06
N ARG A 254 12.10 -8.83 0.40
CA ARG A 254 10.99 -9.65 0.90
C ARG A 254 11.37 -11.07 1.27
N VAL A 255 12.41 -11.63 0.64
CA VAL A 255 12.89 -13.00 0.92
C VAL A 255 13.40 -13.13 2.37
N LYS A 256 13.90 -12.04 2.98
CA LYS A 256 14.31 -12.01 4.39
C LYS A 256 13.14 -11.98 5.37
N TYR A 257 11.96 -11.59 4.90
CA TYR A 257 10.76 -11.35 5.71
C TYR A 257 9.55 -12.09 5.13
N PRO A 258 9.59 -13.43 5.05
CA PRO A 258 8.50 -14.20 4.46
C PRO A 258 7.18 -13.96 5.21
N GLY A 259 6.08 -13.89 4.45
CA GLY A 259 4.75 -13.67 5.03
C GLY A 259 4.46 -12.23 5.46
N THR A 260 5.23 -11.25 5.01
CA THR A 260 5.04 -9.83 5.34
C THR A 260 4.79 -8.96 4.10
N ASN A 261 4.14 -7.81 4.28
CA ASN A 261 3.86 -6.85 3.21
C ASN A 261 5.06 -5.91 2.94
N GLU A 262 5.00 -5.16 1.85
CA GLU A 262 6.07 -4.23 1.45
C GLU A 262 6.30 -3.12 2.47
N GLN A 263 5.25 -2.61 3.14
CA GLN A 263 5.37 -1.63 4.22
C GLN A 263 6.24 -2.15 5.36
N TYR A 264 5.98 -3.38 5.83
CA TYR A 264 6.78 -4.01 6.88
C TYR A 264 8.24 -4.16 6.44
N VAL A 265 8.46 -4.65 5.22
CA VAL A 265 9.82 -4.81 4.69
C VAL A 265 10.54 -3.47 4.59
N PHE A 266 9.87 -2.42 4.12
CA PHE A 266 10.45 -1.08 4.09
C PHE A 266 10.78 -0.60 5.50
N ASP A 267 9.87 -0.76 6.46
CA ASP A 267 10.11 -0.33 7.84
C ASP A 267 11.35 -0.98 8.46
N ARG A 268 11.62 -2.25 8.11
CA ARG A 268 12.83 -2.98 8.53
C ARG A 268 14.10 -2.54 7.81
N GLU A 269 13.98 -2.12 6.56
CA GLU A 269 15.12 -1.86 5.67
C GLU A 269 15.40 -0.36 5.41
N LYS A 270 14.58 0.55 5.95
CA LYS A 270 14.58 2.00 5.68
C LYS A 270 15.90 2.73 5.98
N TYR A 271 16.84 2.11 6.70
CA TYR A 271 18.19 2.67 6.92
C TYR A 271 19.17 2.21 5.86
N VAL A 272 19.16 0.92 5.59
CA VAL A 272 20.22 0.26 4.80
C VAL A 272 19.94 0.44 3.33
N LEU A 273 18.69 0.22 2.89
CA LEU A 273 18.37 0.26 1.47
C LEU A 273 18.43 1.67 0.89
N PRO A 274 17.78 2.71 1.46
CA PRO A 274 17.89 4.05 0.89
C PRO A 274 19.32 4.58 0.87
N GLY A 275 20.08 4.36 1.95
CA GLY A 275 21.49 4.76 2.04
C GLY A 275 22.38 4.07 0.99
N ARG A 276 22.17 2.78 0.72
CA ARG A 276 22.89 2.03 -0.32
C ARG A 276 22.68 2.61 -1.72
N HIS A 277 21.49 3.16 -1.97
CA HIS A 277 21.12 3.77 -3.26
C HIS A 277 21.32 5.30 -3.27
N GLY A 278 21.84 5.87 -2.18
CA GLY A 278 22.06 7.31 -2.03
C GLY A 278 20.78 8.14 -2.08
N LEU A 279 19.64 7.58 -1.64
CA LEU A 279 18.33 8.21 -1.70
C LEU A 279 18.00 9.00 -0.43
N LEU A 280 17.39 10.17 -0.62
CA LEU A 280 16.85 10.96 0.47
C LEU A 280 15.40 10.57 0.76
N VAL A 281 15.21 9.80 1.83
CA VAL A 281 13.88 9.42 2.35
C VAL A 281 13.45 10.37 3.45
N GLN A 282 12.20 10.81 3.41
CA GLN A 282 11.56 11.53 4.51
C GLN A 282 10.17 11.01 4.79
N PHE A 283 9.75 11.14 6.05
CA PHE A 283 8.35 10.95 6.42
C PHE A 283 7.70 12.31 6.61
N VAL A 284 6.44 12.43 6.19
CA VAL A 284 5.66 13.64 6.40
C VAL A 284 4.93 13.54 7.74
N ASP A 285 4.91 14.65 8.48
CA ASP A 285 4.28 14.75 9.80
C ASP A 285 2.79 14.37 9.75
N THR A 286 2.32 13.62 10.75
CA THR A 286 0.92 13.20 10.92
C THR A 286 -0.02 14.37 11.18
N ALA A 287 0.51 15.55 11.54
CA ALA A 287 -0.24 16.80 11.52
C ALA A 287 -0.75 17.19 10.11
N TYR A 288 -0.11 16.70 9.05
CA TYR A 288 -0.47 16.96 7.65
C TYR A 288 -0.99 15.71 6.94
N LEU A 289 -0.28 14.59 7.02
CA LEU A 289 -0.74 13.29 6.51
C LEU A 289 -1.25 12.45 7.68
N SER A 290 -2.46 12.78 8.11
CA SER A 290 -3.07 12.21 9.31
C SER A 290 -3.64 10.81 9.06
N GLY A 291 -3.92 10.08 10.13
CA GLY A 291 -4.67 8.84 10.06
C GLY A 291 -5.15 8.38 11.43
N PHE A 292 -5.99 7.35 11.53
CA PHE A 292 -6.56 6.94 12.83
C PHE A 292 -5.52 6.33 13.80
N CYS A 293 -4.34 5.93 13.33
CA CYS A 293 -3.22 5.59 14.23
C CYS A 293 -2.72 6.81 15.04
N GLU A 294 -2.71 8.00 14.43
CA GLU A 294 -2.32 9.27 15.05
C GLU A 294 -3.14 10.41 14.43
N LEU A 295 -4.38 10.58 14.91
CA LEU A 295 -5.37 11.46 14.28
C LEU A 295 -5.19 12.92 14.71
N SER A 296 -4.91 13.80 13.76
CA SER A 296 -4.93 15.24 13.96
C SER A 296 -6.36 15.79 13.92
N LYS A 297 -6.67 16.71 14.84
CA LYS A 297 -7.96 17.42 14.91
C LYS A 297 -7.92 18.83 14.29
N ASP A 298 -6.77 19.23 13.75
CA ASP A 298 -6.56 20.58 13.22
C ASP A 298 -6.78 20.65 11.70
N PHE A 299 -8.03 20.87 11.28
CA PHE A 299 -8.40 21.02 9.86
C PHE A 299 -7.75 22.24 9.17
N ASN A 300 -7.11 23.16 9.91
CA ASN A 300 -6.30 24.20 9.28
C ASN A 300 -5.01 23.64 8.65
N LYS A 301 -4.54 22.48 9.12
CA LYS A 301 -3.27 21.86 8.67
C LYS A 301 -3.48 20.59 7.87
N VAL A 302 -4.39 19.71 8.31
CA VAL A 302 -4.55 18.36 7.74
C VAL A 302 -4.77 18.42 6.23
N CYS A 303 -3.96 17.67 5.51
CA CYS A 303 -4.04 17.51 4.06
C CYS A 303 -4.75 16.22 3.69
N THR A 304 -4.45 15.11 4.38
CA THR A 304 -5.11 13.83 4.18
C THR A 304 -5.45 13.13 5.49
N VAL A 305 -6.45 12.24 5.48
CA VAL A 305 -6.80 11.36 6.60
C VAL A 305 -6.92 9.92 6.09
N HIS A 306 -6.04 9.04 6.54
CA HIS A 306 -6.02 7.61 6.21
C HIS A 306 -6.81 6.80 7.25
N ALA A 307 -7.62 5.82 6.81
CA ALA A 307 -8.24 4.80 7.66
C ALA A 307 -7.27 3.71 8.20
N ASN A 308 -5.99 4.02 8.36
CA ASN A 308 -5.01 3.13 8.98
C ASN A 308 -5.40 2.84 10.44
N CYS A 309 -5.02 1.68 10.98
CA CYS A 309 -5.45 1.18 12.30
C CYS A 309 -6.97 0.93 12.47
N LEU A 310 -7.79 1.06 11.40
CA LEU A 310 -9.16 0.56 11.38
C LEU A 310 -9.23 -0.80 10.65
N VAL A 311 -10.06 -1.71 11.15
CA VAL A 311 -10.21 -3.07 10.61
C VAL A 311 -11.59 -3.21 9.97
N GLY A 312 -11.64 -3.75 8.76
CA GLY A 312 -12.88 -4.03 8.04
C GLY A 312 -13.39 -2.86 7.21
N LEU A 313 -13.96 -3.17 6.05
CA LEU A 313 -14.43 -2.18 5.08
C LEU A 313 -15.53 -1.25 5.65
N LYS A 314 -16.45 -1.81 6.43
CA LYS A 314 -17.58 -1.07 7.02
C LYS A 314 -17.11 0.04 7.95
N ASP A 315 -16.27 -0.29 8.93
CA ASP A 315 -15.78 0.68 9.93
C ASP A 315 -14.95 1.78 9.26
N LYS A 316 -14.14 1.42 8.26
CA LYS A 316 -13.40 2.39 7.44
C LYS A 316 -14.33 3.36 6.74
N LEU A 317 -15.36 2.86 6.05
CA LEU A 317 -16.32 3.69 5.33
C LEU A 317 -17.08 4.62 6.26
N GLU A 318 -17.61 4.11 7.38
CA GLU A 318 -18.34 4.90 8.37
C GLU A 318 -17.46 6.03 8.93
N LYS A 319 -16.24 5.70 9.39
CA LYS A 319 -15.35 6.68 10.02
C LYS A 319 -14.80 7.72 9.04
N LEU A 320 -14.50 7.34 7.80
CA LEU A 320 -14.09 8.32 6.79
C LEU A 320 -15.25 9.21 6.33
N THR A 321 -16.49 8.69 6.33
CA THR A 321 -17.68 9.49 6.05
C THR A 321 -17.89 10.57 7.12
N GLU A 322 -17.71 10.23 8.39
CA GLU A 322 -17.70 11.19 9.51
C GLU A 322 -16.64 12.29 9.30
N VAL A 323 -15.39 11.90 8.98
CA VAL A 323 -14.30 12.87 8.71
C VAL A 323 -14.66 13.83 7.57
N LEU A 324 -15.24 13.33 6.48
CA LEU A 324 -15.61 14.16 5.34
C LEU A 324 -16.80 15.09 5.68
N ALA A 325 -17.74 14.64 6.50
CA ALA A 325 -18.85 15.47 6.98
C ALA A 325 -18.34 16.62 7.87
N ASP A 326 -17.45 16.33 8.82
CA ASP A 326 -16.83 17.33 9.69
C ASP A 326 -16.03 18.37 8.89
N TRP A 327 -15.31 17.92 7.86
CA TRP A 327 -14.60 18.82 6.94
C TRP A 327 -15.56 19.78 6.21
N LYS A 328 -16.67 19.30 5.67
CA LYS A 328 -17.67 20.13 4.98
C LYS A 328 -18.25 21.18 5.93
N GLN A 329 -18.52 20.80 7.19
CA GLN A 329 -18.97 21.74 8.21
C GLN A 329 -17.92 22.81 8.52
N PHE A 330 -16.65 22.40 8.70
CA PHE A 330 -15.53 23.31 8.91
C PHE A 330 -15.39 24.33 7.76
N ARG A 331 -15.50 23.89 6.50
CA ARG A 331 -15.43 24.78 5.32
C ARG A 331 -16.57 25.78 5.26
N THR A 332 -17.77 25.35 5.62
CA THR A 332 -18.95 26.23 5.68
C THR A 332 -18.76 27.33 6.72
N ASN A 333 -18.34 26.95 7.94
CA ASN A 333 -18.11 27.90 9.04
C ASN A 333 -17.00 28.91 8.71
N THR A 334 -15.90 28.44 8.09
CA THR A 334 -14.78 29.31 7.71
C THR A 334 -15.19 30.30 6.62
N THR A 335 -15.98 29.86 5.64
CA THR A 335 -16.47 30.74 4.57
C THR A 335 -17.42 31.81 5.13
N GLY A 336 -18.32 31.43 6.04
CA GLY A 336 -19.24 32.36 6.71
C GLY A 336 -18.53 33.42 7.55
N GLN A 337 -17.39 33.08 8.16
CA GLN A 337 -16.54 34.03 8.92
C GLN A 337 -15.76 35.01 8.04
N LEU A 338 -15.51 34.68 6.77
CA LEU A 338 -14.80 35.57 5.83
C LEU A 338 -15.76 36.54 5.12
N THR A 339 -17.06 36.27 5.16
CA THR A 339 -18.10 37.08 4.50
C THR A 339 -18.92 37.96 5.45
N GLY A 340 -18.71 37.86 6.77
CA GLY A 340 -19.41 38.63 7.80
C GLY A 340 -18.49 39.63 8.49
#